data_AF-A0A929UHM9-F1
#
_entry.id   AF-A0A929UHM9-F1
#
_cell.length_a   1.000
_cell.length_b   1.000
_cell.length_c   1.000
_cell.angle_alpha   90.00
_cell.angle_beta   90.00
_cell.angle_gamma   90.00
#
_symmetry.space_group_name_H-M   'P 1'
#
loop_
_entity.id
_entity.type
_entity.pdbx_description
1 polymer ?
#
loop_
_entity_poly.entity_id
_entity_poly.type
_entity_poly.pdbx_seq_one_letter_code
_entity_poly.pdbx_strand_id
1 'polypeptide(L)'
;MSVYKKVFQYVPERRPAIFFSIFSSLLSSVILVYAYALLYFFLNDLLLEKGSHAYTLTLQMVLALTLAGLFYLFSGVFSHLFAFRLETNLRKKGIEGLSSASFRFFDLHSSGYIRKTIDNNAEKTHQAVAHMIPDSAQAFLVPVLSLLLGFLVSLRVGII
;
A
#
# COMPACT_ATOMS: atom_id res chain seq x y z
N MET A 1 13.69 12.98 -1.22
CA MET A 1 12.65 13.21 -2.26
C MET A 1 13.14 13.09 -3.71
N SER A 2 14.43 12.91 -4.01
CA SER A 2 14.95 12.80 -5.40
C SER A 2 14.68 11.44 -6.07
N VAL A 3 14.60 10.35 -5.29
CA VAL A 3 14.50 8.97 -5.82
C VAL A 3 13.11 8.66 -6.39
N TYR A 4 12.02 8.91 -5.65
CA TYR A 4 10.65 8.68 -6.15
C TYR A 4 10.33 9.52 -7.39
N LYS A 5 10.81 10.76 -7.44
CA LYS A 5 10.68 11.61 -8.64
C LYS A 5 11.33 10.96 -9.86
N LYS A 6 12.50 10.34 -9.68
CA LYS A 6 13.21 9.60 -10.74
C LYS A 6 12.44 8.33 -11.15
N VAL A 7 11.90 7.58 -10.18
CA VAL A 7 11.05 6.41 -10.44
C VAL A 7 9.84 6.78 -11.30
N PHE A 8 9.14 7.88 -10.96
CA PHE A 8 7.98 8.34 -11.73
C PHE A 8 8.32 8.93 -13.10
N GLN A 9 9.60 9.22 -13.40
CA GLN A 9 10.03 9.60 -14.75
C GLN A 9 10.12 8.39 -15.69
N TYR A 10 10.29 7.17 -15.17
CA TYR A 10 10.31 5.96 -16.00
C TYR A 10 8.92 5.52 -16.46
N VAL A 11 7.84 6.02 -15.84
CA VAL A 11 6.46 5.67 -16.20
C VAL A 11 5.53 6.89 -16.10
N PRO A 12 5.71 7.92 -16.95
CA PRO A 12 4.86 9.11 -16.92
C PRO A 12 3.38 8.79 -17.22
N GLU A 13 3.12 7.80 -18.08
CA GLU A 13 1.79 7.45 -18.57
C GLU A 13 0.88 6.76 -17.54
N ARG A 14 1.45 6.15 -16.50
CA ARG A 14 0.69 5.47 -15.42
C ARG A 14 0.74 6.21 -14.08
N ARG A 15 1.30 7.42 -14.00
CA ARG A 15 1.36 8.19 -12.74
C ARG A 15 0.03 8.27 -11.97
N PRO A 16 -1.13 8.45 -12.62
CA PRO A 16 -2.42 8.48 -11.91
C PRO A 16 -2.68 7.22 -11.08
N ALA A 17 -2.22 6.05 -11.51
CA ALA A 17 -2.44 4.79 -10.81
C ALA A 17 -1.83 4.80 -9.39
N ILE A 18 -0.66 5.41 -9.19
CA ILE A 18 -0.06 5.52 -7.85
C ILE A 18 -0.91 6.42 -6.94
N PHE A 19 -1.44 7.52 -7.46
CA PHE A 19 -2.32 8.39 -6.67
C PHE A 19 -3.62 7.67 -6.29
N PHE A 20 -4.24 6.93 -7.22
CA PHE A 20 -5.41 6.11 -6.92
C PHE A 20 -5.11 5.00 -5.91
N SER A 21 -3.92 4.40 -5.99
CA SER A 21 -3.47 3.40 -5.03
C SER A 21 -3.38 3.99 -3.62
N ILE A 22 -2.64 5.08 -3.45
CA ILE A 22 -2.49 5.77 -2.16
C ILE A 22 -3.84 6.21 -1.61
N PHE A 23 -4.68 6.83 -2.44
CA PHE A 23 -6.02 7.26 -2.02
C PHE A 23 -6.87 6.09 -1.55
N SER A 24 -6.91 4.99 -2.30
CA SER A 24 -7.66 3.79 -1.92
C SER A 24 -7.14 3.15 -0.63
N SER A 25 -5.82 3.16 -0.42
CA SER A 25 -5.19 2.69 0.83
C SER A 25 -5.60 3.54 2.05
N LEU A 26 -5.55 4.86 1.90
CA LEU A 26 -5.97 5.80 2.96
C LEU A 26 -7.45 5.64 3.28
N LEU A 27 -8.30 5.55 2.26
CA LEU A 27 -9.74 5.35 2.43
C LEU A 27 -10.05 4.02 3.11
N SER A 28 -9.39 2.94 2.68
CA SER A 28 -9.47 1.62 3.35
C SER A 28 -9.12 1.72 4.83
N SER A 29 -8.05 2.45 5.17
CA SER A 29 -7.59 2.64 6.55
C SER A 29 -8.64 3.36 7.41
N VAL A 30 -9.28 4.41 6.89
CA VAL A 30 -10.35 5.13 7.60
C VAL A 30 -11.54 4.21 7.85
N ILE A 31 -11.99 3.48 6.83
CA ILE A 31 -13.13 2.56 6.94
C ILE A 31 -12.82 1.42 7.93
N LEU A 32 -11.59 0.91 7.91
CA LEU A 32 -11.13 -0.13 8.84
C LEU A 32 -11.22 0.34 10.30
N VAL A 33 -10.73 1.55 10.60
CA VAL A 33 -10.79 2.09 11.96
C VAL A 33 -12.24 2.43 12.35
N TYR A 34 -13.07 2.87 11.41
CA TYR A 34 -14.50 3.01 11.64
C TYR A 34 -15.16 1.67 12.00
N ALA A 35 -14.76 0.56 11.36
CA ALA A 35 -15.24 -0.77 11.74
C ALA A 35 -14.82 -1.15 13.17
N TYR A 36 -13.64 -0.72 13.64
CA TYR A 36 -13.24 -0.88 15.06
C TYR A 36 -14.12 -0.08 16.00
N ALA A 37 -14.56 1.13 15.60
CA ALA A 37 -15.53 1.90 16.38
C ALA A 37 -16.89 1.18 16.47
N LEU A 38 -17.36 0.59 15.36
CA LEU A 38 -18.59 -0.22 15.35
C LEU A 38 -18.48 -1.44 16.26
N LEU A 39 -17.32 -2.09 16.32
CA LEU A 39 -17.07 -3.19 17.26
C LEU A 39 -17.23 -2.71 18.71
N TYR A 40 -16.70 -1.54 19.05
CA TYR A 40 -16.89 -0.96 20.38
C TYR A 40 -18.38 -0.73 20.69
N PHE A 41 -19.12 -0.08 19.79
CA PHE A 41 -20.55 0.15 20.00
C PHE A 41 -21.35 -1.15 20.11
N PHE A 42 -20.99 -2.16 19.30
CA PHE A 42 -21.60 -3.49 19.38
C PHE A 42 -21.39 -4.12 20.76
N LEU A 43 -20.16 -4.09 21.28
CA LEU A 43 -19.85 -4.63 22.60
C LEU A 43 -20.58 -3.84 23.71
N ASN A 44 -20.65 -2.52 23.59
CA ASN A 44 -21.38 -1.67 24.54
C ASN A 44 -22.88 -2.01 24.58
N ASP A 45 -23.53 -2.09 23.41
CA ASP A 45 -24.96 -2.44 23.32
C ASP A 45 -25.22 -3.86 23.84
N LEU A 46 -24.37 -4.82 23.49
CA LEU A 46 -24.52 -6.21 23.93
C LEU A 46 -24.35 -6.37 25.45
N LEU A 47 -23.34 -5.72 26.03
CA LEU A 47 -22.98 -5.91 27.45
C LEU A 47 -23.79 -5.02 28.40
N LEU A 48 -24.15 -3.80 27.98
CA LEU A 48 -24.78 -2.81 28.86
C LEU A 48 -26.25 -2.52 28.49
N GLU A 49 -26.62 -2.65 27.21
CA GLU A 49 -27.95 -2.27 26.71
C GLU A 49 -28.81 -3.48 26.30
N LYS A 50 -28.41 -4.69 26.73
CA LYS A 50 -29.10 -5.97 26.49
C LYS A 50 -29.23 -6.36 25.00
N GLY A 51 -28.43 -5.76 24.12
CA GLY A 51 -28.32 -6.18 22.72
C GLY A 51 -29.43 -5.69 21.79
N SER A 52 -30.04 -4.53 22.07
CA SER A 52 -31.16 -4.00 21.29
C SER A 52 -30.79 -3.63 19.84
N HIS A 53 -29.54 -3.21 19.60
CA HIS A 53 -29.03 -2.82 18.29
C HIS A 53 -27.94 -3.75 17.74
N ALA A 54 -27.60 -4.81 18.48
CA ALA A 54 -26.50 -5.72 18.19
C ALA A 54 -26.50 -6.26 16.75
N TYR A 55 -27.67 -6.62 16.22
CA TYR A 55 -27.80 -7.11 14.85
C TYR A 55 -27.44 -6.03 13.81
N THR A 56 -27.99 -4.82 13.94
CA THR A 56 -27.74 -3.70 13.02
C THR A 56 -26.28 -3.28 13.03
N LEU A 57 -25.67 -3.19 14.22
CA LEU A 57 -24.24 -2.86 14.38
C LEU A 57 -23.35 -3.93 13.75
N THR A 58 -23.71 -5.21 13.90
CA THR A 58 -22.99 -6.33 13.27
C THR A 58 -23.04 -6.20 11.74
N LEU A 59 -24.21 -5.93 11.16
CA LEU A 59 -24.33 -5.75 9.71
C LEU A 59 -23.48 -4.58 9.20
N GLN A 60 -23.55 -3.42 9.88
CA GLN A 60 -22.74 -2.26 9.53
C GLN A 60 -21.23 -2.57 9.61
N MET A 61 -20.81 -3.30 10.65
CA MET A 61 -19.41 -3.69 10.84
C MET A 61 -18.93 -4.63 9.73
N VAL A 62 -19.71 -5.65 9.38
CA VAL A 62 -19.39 -6.58 8.28
C VAL A 62 -19.29 -5.84 6.95
N LEU A 63 -20.21 -4.92 6.67
CA LEU A 63 -20.18 -4.10 5.46
C LEU A 63 -18.94 -3.20 5.43
N ALA A 64 -18.61 -2.55 6.54
CA ALA A 64 -17.44 -1.68 6.66
C ALA A 64 -16.13 -2.48 6.46
N LEU A 65 -15.96 -3.63 7.12
CA LEU A 65 -14.79 -4.49 6.95
C LEU A 65 -14.66 -5.00 5.51
N THR A 66 -15.77 -5.40 4.90
CA THR A 66 -15.81 -5.83 3.49
C THR A 66 -15.36 -4.69 2.57
N LEU A 67 -15.91 -3.49 2.77
CA LEU A 67 -15.58 -2.32 1.95
C LEU A 67 -14.12 -1.88 2.14
N ALA A 68 -13.62 -1.91 3.38
CA ALA A 68 -12.21 -1.65 3.68
C ALA A 68 -11.30 -2.63 2.92
N GLY A 69 -11.63 -3.93 2.94
CA GLY A 69 -10.92 -4.96 2.19
C GLY A 69 -10.93 -4.71 0.67
N LEU A 70 -12.09 -4.34 0.11
CA LEU A 70 -12.21 -4.02 -1.33
C LEU A 70 -11.35 -2.81 -1.74
N PHE A 71 -11.35 -1.73 -0.96
CA PHE A 71 -10.48 -0.58 -1.23
C PHE A 71 -9.00 -0.92 -1.08
N TYR A 72 -8.64 -1.79 -0.14
CA TYR A 72 -7.26 -2.28 -0.01
C TYR A 72 -6.85 -3.11 -1.24
N LEU A 73 -7.73 -3.98 -1.75
CA LEU A 73 -7.49 -4.73 -2.98
C LEU A 73 -7.31 -3.79 -4.19
N PHE A 74 -8.17 -2.78 -4.34
CA PHE A 74 -8.02 -1.78 -5.40
C PHE A 74 -6.70 -1.02 -5.27
N SER A 75 -6.29 -0.66 -4.05
CA SER A 75 -4.98 -0.06 -3.80
C SER A 75 -3.84 -0.90 -4.37
N GLY A 76 -3.84 -2.20 -4.07
CA GLY A 76 -2.84 -3.16 -4.57
C GLY A 76 -2.90 -3.33 -6.10
N VAL A 77 -4.08 -3.40 -6.69
CA VAL A 77 -4.21 -3.51 -8.17
C VAL A 77 -3.58 -2.29 -8.85
N PHE A 78 -3.89 -1.08 -8.38
CA PHE A 78 -3.36 0.13 -8.99
C PHE A 78 -1.85 0.29 -8.79
N SER A 79 -1.30 -0.06 -7.61
CA SER A 79 0.14 -0.02 -7.39
C SER A 79 0.88 -1.04 -8.25
N HIS A 80 0.36 -2.26 -8.38
CA HIS A 80 0.95 -3.30 -9.23
C HIS A 80 0.92 -2.93 -10.72
N LEU A 81 -0.17 -2.34 -11.22
CA LEU A 81 -0.24 -1.86 -12.61
C LEU A 81 0.88 -0.87 -12.94
N PHE A 82 1.18 0.04 -12.01
CA PHE A 82 2.31 0.95 -12.15
C PHE A 82 3.66 0.21 -12.04
N ALA A 83 3.81 -0.63 -11.01
CA ALA A 83 5.06 -1.31 -10.70
C ALA A 83 5.51 -2.28 -11.82
N PHE A 84 4.61 -3.06 -12.42
CA PHE A 84 4.94 -3.93 -13.55
C PHE A 84 5.44 -3.15 -14.77
N ARG A 85 4.84 -1.98 -15.04
CA ARG A 85 5.26 -1.11 -16.12
C ARG A 85 6.64 -0.52 -15.83
N LEU A 86 6.86 -0.09 -14.59
CA LEU A 86 8.15 0.41 -14.12
C LEU A 86 9.23 -0.66 -14.25
N GLU A 87 8.99 -1.87 -13.78
CA GLU A 87 9.91 -3.00 -13.85
C GLU A 87 10.33 -3.27 -15.31
N THR A 88 9.35 -3.31 -16.21
CA THR A 88 9.60 -3.47 -17.66
C THR A 88 10.47 -2.34 -18.22
N ASN A 89 10.17 -1.09 -17.87
CA ASN A 89 10.90 0.07 -18.37
C ASN A 89 12.32 0.15 -17.79
N LEU A 90 12.52 -0.26 -16.53
CA LEU A 90 13.84 -0.34 -15.91
C LEU A 90 14.71 -1.41 -16.58
N ARG A 91 14.16 -2.60 -16.89
CA ARG A 91 14.85 -3.63 -17.67
C ARG A 91 15.28 -3.12 -19.04
N LYS A 92 14.36 -2.48 -19.78
CA LYS A 92 14.65 -1.88 -21.10
C LYS A 92 15.76 -0.84 -21.00
N LYS A 93 15.67 0.09 -20.04
CA LYS A 93 16.70 1.12 -19.86
C LYS A 93 18.05 0.54 -19.46
N GLY A 94 18.05 -0.48 -18.61
CA GLY A 94 19.26 -1.21 -18.23
C GLY A 94 19.96 -1.80 -19.45
N ILE A 95 19.20 -2.48 -20.32
CA ILE A 95 19.72 -3.08 -21.57
C ILE A 95 20.17 -2.01 -22.57
N GLU A 96 19.40 -0.94 -22.78
CA GLU A 96 19.80 0.19 -23.62
C GLU A 96 21.14 0.79 -23.16
N GLY A 97 21.35 0.92 -21.84
CA GLY A 97 22.61 1.42 -21.27
C GLY A 97 23.81 0.55 -21.65
N LEU A 98 23.61 -0.78 -21.77
CA LEU A 98 24.67 -1.70 -22.17
C LEU A 98 25.13 -1.50 -23.62
N SER A 99 24.28 -0.94 -24.50
CA SER A 99 24.69 -0.65 -25.89
C SER A 99 25.84 0.36 -25.99
N SER A 100 26.02 1.18 -24.94
CA SER A 100 27.11 2.15 -24.82
C SER A 100 28.30 1.65 -23.99
N ALA A 101 28.26 0.41 -23.51
CA ALA A 101 29.33 -0.14 -22.69
C ALA A 101 30.52 -0.60 -23.54
N SER A 102 31.74 -0.43 -23.01
CA SER A 102 32.97 -0.89 -23.67
C SER A 102 33.07 -2.42 -23.71
N PHE A 103 33.79 -2.98 -24.69
CA PHE A 103 34.08 -4.43 -24.72
C PHE A 103 34.77 -4.93 -23.45
N ARG A 104 35.67 -4.11 -22.87
CA ARG A 104 36.31 -4.41 -21.57
C ARG A 104 35.28 -4.66 -20.45
N PHE A 105 34.14 -3.96 -20.46
CA PHE A 105 33.08 -4.22 -19.47
C PHE A 105 32.51 -5.64 -19.62
N PHE A 106 32.29 -6.09 -20.86
CA PHE A 106 31.78 -7.43 -21.15
C PHE A 106 32.82 -8.54 -20.93
N ASP A 107 34.12 -8.23 -21.06
CA ASP A 107 35.19 -9.17 -20.71
C ASP A 107 35.30 -9.39 -19.19
N LEU A 108 35.02 -8.35 -18.40
CA LEU A 108 35.11 -8.38 -16.93
C LEU A 108 33.85 -8.91 -16.23
N HIS A 109 32.69 -8.88 -16.89
CA HIS A 109 31.41 -9.24 -16.28
C HIS A 109 30.65 -10.24 -17.14
N SER A 110 30.34 -11.41 -16.58
CA SER A 110 29.57 -12.42 -17.29
C SER A 110 28.16 -11.91 -17.64
N SER A 111 27.65 -12.33 -18.79
CA SER A 111 26.29 -11.98 -19.24
C SER A 111 25.21 -12.38 -18.22
N GLY A 112 25.39 -13.53 -17.55
CA GLY A 112 24.53 -13.98 -16.47
C GLY A 112 24.53 -13.04 -15.26
N TYR A 113 25.70 -12.54 -14.86
CA TYR A 113 25.81 -11.55 -13.78
C TYR A 113 25.11 -10.23 -14.15
N ILE A 114 25.34 -9.74 -15.37
CA ILE A 114 24.73 -8.49 -15.86
C ILE A 114 23.20 -8.61 -15.87
N ARG A 115 22.67 -9.66 -16.50
CA ARG A 115 21.22 -9.92 -16.57
C ARG A 115 20.60 -10.02 -15.18
N LYS A 116 21.19 -10.86 -14.31
CA LYS A 116 20.70 -11.05 -12.94
C LYS A 116 20.69 -9.75 -12.15
N THR A 117 21.70 -8.89 -12.33
CA THR A 117 21.77 -7.59 -11.66
C THR A 117 20.64 -6.66 -12.11
N ILE A 118 20.36 -6.59 -13.42
CA ILE A 118 19.26 -5.78 -13.95
C ILE A 118 17.92 -6.32 -13.44
N ASP A 119 17.70 -7.63 -13.54
CA ASP A 119 16.44 -8.27 -13.14
C ASP A 119 16.17 -8.11 -11.64
N ASN A 120 17.15 -8.40 -10.79
CA ASN A 120 17.01 -8.26 -9.33
C ASN A 120 16.73 -6.81 -8.91
N ASN A 121 17.37 -5.83 -9.54
CA ASN A 121 17.16 -4.43 -9.21
C ASN A 121 15.80 -3.90 -9.69
N ALA A 122 15.33 -4.37 -10.86
CA ALA A 122 13.99 -4.08 -11.34
C ALA A 122 12.92 -4.65 -10.38
N GLU A 123 13.08 -5.92 -9.96
CA GLU A 123 12.19 -6.58 -9.01
C GLU A 123 12.18 -5.88 -7.63
N LYS A 124 13.34 -5.52 -7.08
CA LYS A 124 13.41 -4.75 -5.83
C LYS A 124 12.66 -3.43 -5.92
N THR A 125 12.76 -2.75 -7.06
CA THR A 125 12.04 -1.50 -7.29
C THR A 125 10.54 -1.73 -7.43
N HIS A 126 10.12 -2.83 -8.08
CA HIS A 126 8.72 -3.25 -8.10
C HIS A 126 8.18 -3.43 -6.69
N GLN A 127 8.86 -4.21 -5.85
CA GLN A 127 8.43 -4.45 -4.46
C GLN A 127 8.29 -3.15 -3.66
N ALA A 128 9.27 -2.24 -3.78
CA ALA A 128 9.24 -0.95 -3.11
C ALA A 128 8.05 -0.07 -3.55
N VAL A 129 7.64 -0.15 -4.81
CA VAL A 129 6.57 0.70 -5.36
C VAL A 129 5.19 0.05 -5.21
N ALA A 130 5.08 -1.25 -5.45
CA ALA A 130 3.84 -2.00 -5.40
C ALA A 130 3.28 -2.13 -3.97
N HIS A 131 4.17 -2.33 -2.99
CA HIS A 131 3.76 -2.59 -1.61
C HIS A 131 4.14 -1.43 -0.71
N MET A 132 5.41 -1.03 -0.65
CA MET A 132 5.81 -0.07 0.39
C MET A 132 5.15 1.30 0.24
N ILE A 133 4.84 1.80 -0.96
CA ILE A 133 4.13 3.08 -1.13
C ILE A 133 2.71 3.04 -0.53
N PRO A 134 1.80 2.16 -1.00
CA PRO A 134 0.46 2.08 -0.43
C PRO A 134 0.44 1.61 1.03
N ASP A 135 1.31 0.67 1.40
CA ASP A 135 1.33 0.08 2.74
C ASP A 135 1.85 1.08 3.77
N SER A 136 2.82 1.94 3.42
CA SER A 136 3.31 2.99 4.33
C SER A 136 2.21 3.99 4.68
N ALA A 137 1.29 4.29 3.74
CA ALA A 137 0.17 5.18 4.01
C ALA A 137 -0.76 4.59 5.09
N GLN A 138 -1.05 3.29 5.00
CA GLN A 138 -1.86 2.58 6.00
C GLN A 138 -1.11 2.40 7.33
N ALA A 139 0.17 2.02 7.27
CA ALA A 139 1.02 1.82 8.46
C ALA A 139 1.19 3.11 9.27
N PHE A 140 1.12 4.28 8.63
CA PHE A 140 1.09 5.56 9.33
C PHE A 140 -0.32 5.90 9.84
N LEU A 141 -1.35 5.78 9.00
CA LEU A 141 -2.67 6.31 9.31
C LEU A 141 -3.44 5.45 10.33
N VAL A 142 -3.35 4.11 10.27
CA VAL A 142 -4.09 3.22 11.16
C VAL A 142 -3.70 3.39 12.63
N PRO A 143 -2.41 3.46 13.02
CA PRO A 143 -2.04 3.74 14.41
C PRO A 143 -2.56 5.09 14.91
N VAL A 144 -2.43 6.15 14.10
CA VAL A 144 -2.90 7.49 14.46
C VAL A 144 -4.41 7.50 14.71
N LEU A 145 -5.19 6.96 13.76
CA LEU A 145 -6.64 6.90 13.89
C LEU A 145 -7.10 5.97 15.01
N SER A 146 -6.42 4.83 15.20
CA SER A 146 -6.73 3.90 16.29
C SER A 146 -6.45 4.52 17.66
N LEU A 147 -5.38 5.30 17.79
CA LEU A 147 -5.08 6.03 19.02
C LEU A 147 -6.17 7.07 19.33
N LEU A 148 -6.57 7.86 18.32
CA LEU A 148 -7.67 8.82 18.45
C LEU A 148 -8.98 8.12 18.84
N LEU A 149 -9.29 6.99 18.22
CA LEU A 149 -10.44 6.16 18.59
C LEU A 149 -10.34 5.69 20.04
N GLY A 150 -9.15 5.28 20.51
CA GLY A 150 -8.91 4.91 21.90
C GLY A 150 -9.31 6.01 22.88
N PHE A 151 -8.93 7.27 22.61
CA PHE A 151 -9.34 8.43 23.40
C PHE A 151 -10.84 8.72 23.32
N LEU A 152 -11.48 8.50 22.17
CA LEU A 152 -12.94 8.63 22.01
C LEU A 152 -13.69 7.58 22.82
N VAL A 153 -13.16 6.36 22.92
CA VAL A 153 -13.73 5.28 23.72
C VAL A 153 -13.57 5.56 25.22
N SER A 154 -12.35 5.86 25.67
CA SER A 154 -12.10 6.34 27.03
C SER A 154 -10.69 6.90 27.18
N LEU A 155 -10.52 7.85 28.10
CA LEU A 155 -9.21 8.40 28.43
C LEU A 155 -8.20 7.32 28.87
N ARG A 156 -8.66 6.28 29.59
CA ARG A 156 -7.80 5.19 30.05
C ARG A 156 -7.28 4.33 28.89
N VAL A 157 -8.14 4.01 27.92
CA VAL A 157 -7.73 3.20 26.75
C VAL A 157 -6.81 3.99 25.83
N GLY A 158 -7.01 5.30 25.67
CA GLY A 158 -6.13 6.12 24.83
C GLY A 158 -4.73 6.37 25.38
N ILE A 159 -4.54 6.29 26.71
CA ILE A 159 -3.23 6.54 27.36
C ILE A 159 -2.34 5.29 27.42
N ILE A 160 -2.94 4.10 27.43
CA ILE A 160 -2.24 2.80 27.51
C ILE A 160 -1.77 2.39 26.12
#